data_AF-S7PTJ2-F1
#
_entry.id   AF-S7PTJ2-F1
#
_cell.length_a   1.000
_cell.length_b   1.000
_cell.length_c   1.000
_cell.angle_alpha   90.00
_cell.angle_beta   90.00
_cell.angle_gamma   90.00
#
_symmetry.space_group_name_H-M   'P 1'
#
loop_
_entity.id
_entity.type
_entity.pdbx_description
1 polymer ?
#
loop_
_entity_poly.entity_id
_entity_poly.type
_entity_poly.pdbx_seq_one_letter_code
_entity_poly.pdbx_strand_id
1 'polypeptide(L)'
;MYEEKLWKGVPEFSDDSKSFEDFKGAVLALYPAVKEDQRYSIGDMDRVVGERQHVGIHNLADLAAFHRDFLLITRYLRKNDIISVREQGRAFQRGFQPELWNKIFTRLQIKDIDH
;
A
#
# COMPACT_ATOMS: atom_id res chain seq x y z
N MET A 1 29.27 -13.57 -12.26
CA MET A 1 30.61 -13.22 -11.71
C MET A 1 30.70 -11.79 -11.12
N TYR A 2 29.79 -10.86 -11.40
CA TYR A 2 29.86 -9.50 -10.83
C TYR A 2 29.21 -9.35 -9.44
N GLU A 3 28.16 -10.11 -9.15
CA GLU A 3 27.41 -10.05 -7.88
C GLU A 3 28.24 -10.53 -6.69
N GLU A 4 29.14 -11.50 -6.89
CA GLU A 4 29.99 -12.03 -5.83
C GLU A 4 31.03 -11.04 -5.30
N LYS A 5 31.54 -10.15 -6.15
CA LYS A 5 32.52 -9.13 -5.71
C LYS A 5 31.86 -8.05 -4.86
N LEU A 6 30.56 -7.83 -5.04
CA LEU A 6 29.83 -6.74 -4.40
C LEU A 6 29.59 -7.02 -2.91
N TRP A 7 29.05 -8.20 -2.57
CA TRP A 7 28.77 -8.55 -1.16
C TRP A 7 30.03 -8.98 -0.39
N LYS A 8 31.05 -9.52 -1.07
CA LYS A 8 32.36 -9.82 -0.45
C LYS A 8 33.22 -8.57 -0.21
N GLY A 9 32.88 -7.44 -0.81
CA GLY A 9 33.59 -6.16 -0.63
C GLY A 9 33.07 -5.31 0.54
N VAL A 10 32.04 -5.80 1.24
CA VAL A 10 31.42 -5.15 2.39
C VAL A 10 32.38 -5.25 3.59
N PRO A 11 32.76 -4.15 4.26
CA PRO A 11 33.70 -4.21 5.38
C PRO A 11 33.19 -5.07 6.54
N GLU A 12 31.86 -5.20 6.67
CA GLU A 12 31.18 -6.10 7.59
C GLU A 12 31.46 -7.60 7.33
N PHE A 13 31.96 -7.99 6.15
CA PHE A 13 32.31 -9.38 5.83
C PHE A 13 33.64 -9.83 6.45
N SER A 14 34.57 -8.90 6.69
CA SER A 14 35.93 -9.18 7.19
C SER A 14 36.16 -8.69 8.62
N ASP A 15 35.14 -8.11 9.24
CA ASP A 15 35.22 -7.53 10.57
C ASP A 15 34.60 -8.48 11.60
N ASP A 16 35.47 -9.18 12.34
CA ASP A 16 35.08 -10.14 13.40
C ASP A 16 34.33 -9.49 14.57
N SER A 17 34.27 -8.15 14.64
CA SER A 17 33.53 -7.41 15.66
C SER A 17 32.05 -7.18 15.33
N LYS A 18 31.63 -7.43 14.08
CA LYS A 18 30.26 -7.18 13.61
C LYS A 18 29.42 -8.45 13.61
N SER A 19 28.14 -8.30 13.94
CA SER A 19 27.23 -9.44 13.98
C SER A 19 26.72 -9.81 12.59
N PHE A 20 26.17 -11.01 12.46
CA PHE A 20 25.52 -11.46 11.23
C PHE A 20 24.38 -10.53 10.77
N GLU A 21 23.68 -9.86 11.69
CA GLU A 21 22.62 -8.90 11.35
C GLU A 21 23.18 -7.62 10.72
N ASP A 22 24.37 -7.17 11.14
CA ASP A 22 25.02 -5.97 10.58
C ASP A 22 25.51 -6.24 9.16
N PHE A 23 26.10 -7.42 8.94
CA PHE A 23 26.48 -7.89 7.61
C PHE A 23 25.27 -8.03 6.69
N LYS A 24 24.19 -8.67 7.17
CA LYS A 24 22.94 -8.82 6.41
C LYS A 24 22.34 -7.47 6.05
N GLY A 25 22.34 -6.50 6.96
CA GLY A 25 21.88 -5.13 6.71
C GLY A 25 22.71 -4.42 5.63
N ALA A 26 24.04 -4.53 5.69
CA ALA A 26 24.93 -3.93 4.70
C ALA A 26 24.80 -4.58 3.31
N VAL A 27 24.62 -5.90 3.25
CA VAL A 27 24.34 -6.61 1.99
C VAL A 27 22.99 -6.21 1.42
N LEU A 28 21.95 -6.09 2.24
CA LEU A 28 20.63 -5.60 1.79
C LEU A 28 20.69 -4.15 1.28
N ALA A 29 21.52 -3.30 1.90
CA ALA A 29 21.71 -1.92 1.45
C ALA A 29 22.40 -1.80 0.08
N LEU A 30 23.24 -2.77 -0.31
CA LEU A 30 23.85 -2.83 -1.65
C LEU A 30 22.85 -3.13 -2.77
N TYR A 31 21.70 -3.70 -2.43
CA TYR A 31 20.62 -3.99 -3.37
C TYR A 31 19.37 -3.17 -3.02
N PRO A 32 19.38 -1.85 -3.24
CA PRO A 32 18.23 -0.98 -2.92
C PRO A 32 16.96 -1.33 -3.73
N ALA A 33 17.10 -2.04 -4.86
CA ALA A 33 15.98 -2.59 -5.63
C ALA A 33 15.28 -3.78 -4.93
N VAL A 34 15.95 -4.40 -3.96
CA VAL A 34 15.43 -5.44 -3.06
C VAL A 34 15.16 -4.82 -1.68
N LYS A 35 14.69 -3.57 -1.65
CA LYS A 35 13.88 -3.18 -0.49
C LYS A 35 12.64 -4.06 -0.56
N GLU A 36 12.55 -5.02 0.37
CA GLU A 36 11.30 -5.72 0.71
C GLU A 36 10.13 -4.73 0.99
N ASP A 37 10.49 -3.46 1.18
CA ASP A 37 9.69 -2.32 1.55
C ASP A 37 9.16 -1.47 0.37
N GLN A 38 9.08 -2.02 -0.84
CA GLN A 38 8.28 -1.39 -1.92
C GLN A 38 7.25 -2.35 -2.54
N ARG A 39 6.42 -2.94 -1.67
CA ARG A 39 5.41 -3.94 -2.07
C ARG A 39 4.20 -3.34 -2.82
N TYR A 40 3.80 -2.13 -2.45
CA TYR A 40 2.70 -1.42 -3.09
C TYR A 40 3.00 0.07 -3.17
N SER A 41 2.50 0.71 -4.23
CA SER A 41 2.64 2.14 -4.52
C SER A 41 1.28 2.86 -4.48
N ILE A 42 1.31 4.19 -4.50
CA ILE A 42 0.10 5.01 -4.68
C ILE A 42 -0.58 4.68 -6.02
N GLY A 43 0.21 4.37 -7.06
CA GLY A 43 -0.30 3.94 -8.36
C GLY A 43 -1.13 2.66 -8.29
N ASP A 44 -0.75 1.71 -7.43
CA ASP A 44 -1.53 0.48 -7.23
C ASP A 44 -2.88 0.77 -6.55
N MET A 45 -2.90 1.71 -5.60
CA MET A 45 -4.13 2.17 -4.98
C MET A 45 -5.05 2.85 -6.00
N ASP A 46 -4.53 3.81 -6.77
CA ASP A 46 -5.32 4.51 -7.79
C ASP A 46 -5.81 3.55 -8.89
N ARG A 47 -5.02 2.53 -9.23
CA ARG A 47 -5.44 1.47 -10.17
C ARG A 47 -6.62 0.68 -9.65
N VAL A 48 -6.56 0.14 -8.43
CA VAL A 48 -7.69 -0.62 -7.83
C VAL A 48 -8.95 0.25 -7.70
N VAL A 49 -8.77 1.53 -7.34
CA VAL A 49 -9.86 2.50 -7.26
C VAL A 49 -10.47 2.76 -8.63
N GLY A 50 -9.65 3.02 -9.66
CA GLY A 50 -10.12 3.30 -11.01
C GLY A 50 -10.77 2.09 -11.68
N GLU A 51 -10.16 0.90 -11.54
CA GLU A 51 -10.73 -0.37 -12.02
C GLU A 51 -12.12 -0.59 -11.40
N ARG A 52 -12.26 -0.39 -10.08
CA ARG A 52 -13.57 -0.57 -9.43
C ARG A 52 -14.59 0.50 -9.82
N GLN A 53 -14.16 1.74 -10.00
CA GLN A 53 -15.04 2.81 -10.48
C GLN A 53 -15.59 2.50 -11.87
N HIS A 54 -14.77 1.91 -12.74
CA HIS A 54 -15.17 1.54 -14.11
C HIS A 54 -16.08 0.31 -14.14
N VAL A 55 -15.72 -0.77 -13.43
CA VAL A 55 -16.51 -2.02 -13.38
C VAL A 55 -17.81 -1.82 -12.61
N GLY A 56 -17.79 -1.01 -11.56
CA GLY A 56 -18.94 -0.79 -10.68
C GLY A 56 -19.04 -1.73 -9.50
N ILE A 57 -19.91 -1.35 -8.56
CA ILE A 57 -20.27 -2.16 -7.37
C ILE A 57 -21.78 -2.38 -7.44
N HIS A 58 -22.19 -3.58 -7.86
CA HIS A 58 -23.60 -3.89 -8.08
C HIS A 58 -24.20 -4.75 -6.96
N ASN A 59 -23.35 -5.49 -6.25
CA ASN A 59 -23.76 -6.36 -5.16
C ASN A 59 -22.77 -6.30 -3.98
N LEU A 60 -23.12 -7.00 -2.90
CA LEU A 60 -22.29 -7.05 -1.69
C LEU A 60 -20.95 -7.76 -1.92
N ALA A 61 -20.90 -8.76 -2.80
CA ALA A 61 -19.66 -9.48 -3.10
C ALA A 61 -18.66 -8.57 -3.83
N ASP A 62 -19.13 -7.72 -4.74
CA ASP A 62 -18.32 -6.70 -5.42
C ASP A 62 -17.70 -5.73 -4.42
N LEU A 63 -18.51 -5.24 -3.48
CA LEU A 63 -18.06 -4.35 -2.42
C LEU A 63 -17.02 -5.03 -1.51
N ALA A 64 -17.28 -6.28 -1.11
CA ALA A 64 -16.38 -7.03 -0.26
C ALA A 64 -15.04 -7.34 -0.95
N ALA A 65 -15.06 -7.65 -2.25
CA ALA A 65 -13.85 -7.81 -3.05
C ALA A 65 -13.06 -6.51 -3.12
N PHE A 66 -13.71 -5.39 -3.49
CA PHE A 66 -13.08 -4.08 -3.53
C PHE A 66 -12.42 -3.71 -2.20
N HIS A 67 -13.18 -3.87 -1.12
CA HIS A 67 -12.74 -3.49 0.22
C HIS A 67 -11.50 -4.29 0.66
N ARG A 68 -11.44 -5.60 0.35
CA ARG A 68 -10.27 -6.43 0.65
C ARG A 68 -9.03 -5.98 -0.12
N ASP A 69 -9.16 -5.78 -1.43
CA ASP A 69 -8.04 -5.40 -2.30
C ASP A 69 -7.52 -4.01 -1.93
N PHE A 70 -8.44 -3.07 -1.73
CA PHE A 70 -8.12 -1.71 -1.29
C PHE A 70 -7.44 -1.68 0.08
N LEU A 71 -7.94 -2.46 1.06
CA LEU A 71 -7.34 -2.53 2.38
C LEU A 71 -5.95 -3.15 2.35
N LEU A 72 -5.72 -4.18 1.53
CA LEU A 72 -4.42 -4.82 1.40
C LEU A 72 -3.34 -3.80 1.02
N ILE A 73 -3.64 -2.95 0.03
CA ILE A 73 -2.73 -1.91 -0.46
C ILE A 73 -2.61 -0.78 0.56
N THR A 74 -3.73 -0.21 1.00
CA THR A 74 -3.69 0.99 1.83
C THR A 74 -3.18 0.74 3.25
N ARG A 75 -3.32 -0.49 3.77
CA ARG A 75 -2.73 -0.88 5.07
C ARG A 75 -1.20 -0.88 5.01
N TYR A 76 -0.63 -1.28 3.88
CA TYR A 76 0.80 -1.19 3.62
C TYR A 76 1.24 0.28 3.49
N LEU A 77 0.58 1.05 2.63
CA LEU A 77 0.91 2.46 2.39
C LEU A 77 0.84 3.28 3.69
N ARG A 78 -0.15 3.00 4.55
CA ARG A 78 -0.30 3.68 5.84
C ARG A 78 0.74 3.25 6.86
N LYS A 79 1.14 1.96 6.87
CA LYS A 79 2.19 1.47 7.76
C LYS A 79 3.53 2.18 7.50
N ASN A 80 3.77 2.54 6.24
CA ASN A 80 4.98 3.21 5.80
C ASN A 80 4.81 4.74 5.67
N ASP A 81 3.75 5.32 6.25
CA ASP A 81 3.44 6.76 6.24
C ASP A 81 3.41 7.40 4.82
N ILE A 82 3.14 6.60 3.78
CA ILE A 82 3.06 7.05 2.39
C ILE A 82 1.74 7.79 2.13
N ILE A 83 0.66 7.41 2.84
CA ILE A 83 -0.64 8.07 2.77
C ILE A 83 -1.22 8.31 4.15
N SER A 84 -1.91 9.44 4.32
CA SER A 84 -2.67 9.76 5.53
C SER A 84 -4.02 9.04 5.59
N VAL A 85 -4.63 8.99 6.78
CA VAL A 85 -5.99 8.47 6.98
C VAL A 85 -7.01 9.22 6.11
N ARG A 86 -6.83 10.53 5.94
CA ARG A 86 -7.71 11.36 5.11
C ARG A 86 -7.59 11.01 3.63
N GLU A 87 -6.38 10.75 3.15
CA GLU A 87 -6.16 10.33 1.76
C GLU A 87 -6.67 8.92 1.50
N GLN A 88 -6.46 7.99 2.44
CA GLN A 88 -7.07 6.66 2.40
C GLN A 88 -8.60 6.76 2.28
N GLY A 89 -9.24 7.61 3.10
CA GLY A 89 -10.68 7.85 3.04
C GLY A 89 -11.13 8.40 1.68
N ARG A 90 -10.47 9.45 1.17
CA ARG A 90 -10.79 10.03 -0.14
C ARG A 90 -10.61 9.02 -1.29
N ALA A 91 -9.56 8.21 -1.25
CA ALA A 91 -9.32 7.17 -2.25
C ALA A 91 -10.41 6.09 -2.21
N PHE A 92 -10.86 5.68 -1.02
CA PHE A 92 -11.96 4.73 -0.87
C PHE A 92 -13.26 5.28 -1.48
N GLN A 93 -13.58 6.54 -1.22
CA GLN A 93 -14.77 7.22 -1.77
C GLN A 93 -14.73 7.27 -3.31
N ARG A 94 -13.56 7.53 -3.91
CA ARG A 94 -13.37 7.57 -5.37
C ARG A 94 -13.69 6.23 -6.05
N GLY A 95 -13.62 5.11 -5.33
CA GLY A 95 -13.92 3.78 -5.88
C GLY A 95 -15.41 3.51 -6.10
N PHE A 96 -16.29 4.34 -5.55
CA PHE A 96 -17.73 4.21 -5.73
C PHE A 96 -18.19 4.94 -7.00
N GLN A 97 -19.16 4.35 -7.69
CA GLN A 97 -19.87 5.04 -8.77
C GLN A 97 -20.61 6.27 -8.22
N PRO A 98 -20.68 7.40 -8.95
CA PRO A 98 -21.31 8.63 -8.47
C PRO A 98 -22.75 8.42 -7.96
N GLU A 99 -23.55 7.62 -8.67
CA GLU A 99 -24.93 7.33 -8.30
C GLU A 99 -25.05 6.57 -6.97
N LEU A 100 -24.17 5.57 -6.77
CA LEU A 100 -24.12 4.80 -5.54
C LEU A 100 -23.60 5.66 -4.38
N TRP A 101 -22.57 6.47 -4.63
CA TRP A 101 -22.01 7.38 -3.64
C TRP A 101 -23.04 8.40 -3.16
N ASN A 102 -23.82 9.00 -4.06
CA ASN A 102 -24.88 9.94 -3.70
C ASN A 102 -25.92 9.29 -2.78
N LYS A 103 -26.34 8.04 -3.07
CA LYS A 103 -27.28 7.30 -2.21
C LYS A 103 -26.69 7.05 -0.81
N ILE A 104 -25.43 6.66 -0.74
CA ILE A 104 -24.71 6.46 0.53
C ILE A 104 -24.64 7.78 1.30
N PHE A 105 -24.25 8.86 0.64
CA PHE A 105 -24.10 10.18 1.24
C PHE A 105 -25.41 10.72 1.80
N THR A 106 -26.51 10.63 1.03
CA THR A 106 -27.84 11.02 1.52
C THR A 106 -28.26 10.20 2.75
N ARG A 107 -27.97 8.89 2.76
CA ARG A 107 -28.27 8.05 3.92
C ARG A 107 -27.43 8.40 5.14
N LEU A 108 -26.17 8.76 4.95
CA LEU A 108 -25.30 9.23 6.03
C LEU A 108 -25.81 10.55 6.62
N GLN A 109 -26.20 11.51 5.79
CA GLN A 109 -26.78 12.79 6.26
C GLN A 109 -28.04 12.63 7.11
N ILE A 110 -28.90 11.65 6.79
CA ILE A 110 -30.10 11.36 7.59
C ILE A 110 -29.74 10.68 8.91
N LYS A 111 -28.61 9.98 8.98
CA LYS A 111 -28.20 9.26 10.18
C LYS A 111 -27.39 10.14 11.14
N ASP A 112 -26.58 11.05 10.60
CA ASP A 112 -25.80 12.04 11.34
C ASP A 112 -26.46 13.42 11.22
N ILE A 113 -27.70 13.53 11.73
CA ILE A 113 -28.47 14.80 11.69
C ILE A 113 -27.85 15.86 12.62
N ASP A 114 -27.13 15.44 13.67
CA ASP A 114 -26.48 16.35 14.62
C ASP A 114 -24.97 16.40 14.37
N HIS A 115 -24.52 17.46 13.68
CA HIS A 115 -23.14 17.95 13.72
C HIS A 115 -23.09 19.30 14.42
#